data_AF-A0A399ZUZ2-F1
#
_entry.id   AF-A0A399ZUZ2-F1
#
_cell.length_a   1.000
_cell.length_b   1.000
_cell.length_c   1.000
_cell.angle_alpha   90.00
_cell.angle_beta   90.00
_cell.angle_gamma   90.00
#
_symmetry.space_group_name_H-M   'P 1'
#
loop_
_entity.id
_entity.type
_entity.pdbx_description
1 polymer ?
#
loop_
_entity_poly.entity_id
_entity_poly.type
_entity_poly.pdbx_seq_one_letter_code
_entity_poly.pdbx_strand_id
1 'polypeptide(L)'
;MDIVSAIVLAIASLMAAWNGYEATRWNGRQSEATNQMLAAQVAATRAGNTGEQRQLIDIFAFSSWLNAMLVGDQETADFYQSHFRAEFGQIFDAWLATDPLTNPDAPINPFAMPGYVLEDLRRAAEFEQSASDFA
;
A
#
# COMPACT_ATOMS: atom_id res chain seq x y z
N MET A 1 2.18 41.15 -53.91
CA MET A 1 1.55 40.26 -52.92
C MET A 1 0.12 40.05 -53.36
N ASP A 2 -0.25 38.83 -53.71
CA ASP A 2 -1.62 38.53 -54.10
C ASP A 2 -2.48 38.39 -52.84
N ILE A 3 -3.71 38.93 -52.86
CA ILE A 3 -4.62 38.95 -51.69
C ILE A 3 -4.89 37.52 -51.19
N VAL A 4 -4.96 36.56 -52.12
CA VAL A 4 -5.16 35.14 -51.84
C VAL A 4 -4.06 34.60 -50.93
N SER A 5 -2.79 34.95 -51.16
CA SER A 5 -1.67 34.49 -50.35
C SER A 5 -1.72 35.07 -48.93
N ALA A 6 -2.18 36.32 -48.77
CA ALA A 6 -2.35 36.95 -47.46
C ALA A 6 -3.44 36.26 -46.63
N ILE A 7 -4.56 35.89 -47.26
CA ILE A 7 -5.67 35.17 -46.61
C ILE A 7 -5.21 33.78 -46.17
N VAL A 8 -4.49 33.05 -47.02
CA VAL A 8 -3.98 31.71 -46.68
C VAL A 8 -3.03 31.76 -45.49
N LEU A 9 -2.12 32.74 -45.46
CA LEU A 9 -1.18 32.89 -44.34
C LEU A 9 -1.90 33.24 -43.03
N ALA A 10 -2.89 34.13 -43.07
CA ALA A 10 -3.68 34.49 -41.90
C ALA A 10 -4.43 33.28 -41.32
N ILE A 11 -5.03 32.47 -42.20
CA ILE A 11 -5.70 31.22 -41.81
C ILE A 11 -4.71 30.21 -41.22
N ALA A 12 -3.51 30.06 -41.82
CA ALA A 12 -2.46 29.19 -41.30
C ALA A 12 -1.98 29.61 -39.90
N SER A 13 -1.80 30.92 -39.67
CA SER A 13 -1.44 31.46 -38.36
C SER A 13 -2.51 31.21 -37.30
N LEU A 14 -3.80 31.33 -37.65
CA LEU A 14 -4.90 31.04 -36.73
C LEU A 14 -4.94 29.56 -36.35
N MET A 15 -4.75 28.66 -37.32
CA MET A 15 -4.65 27.22 -37.05
C MET A 15 -3.44 26.88 -36.16
N ALA A 16 -2.28 27.49 -36.38
CA ALA A 16 -1.11 27.28 -35.54
C ALA A 16 -1.36 27.74 -34.09
N ALA A 17 -2.01 28.90 -33.91
CA ALA A 17 -2.38 29.39 -32.58
C ALA A 17 -3.40 28.47 -31.87
N TRP A 18 -4.40 27.97 -32.59
CA TRP A 18 -5.40 27.05 -32.06
C TRP A 18 -4.79 25.71 -31.65
N ASN A 19 -3.95 25.13 -32.51
CA ASN A 19 -3.24 23.89 -32.22
C ASN A 19 -2.29 24.04 -31.03
N GLY A 20 -1.61 25.19 -30.91
CA GLY A 20 -0.79 25.51 -29.75
C GLY A 20 -1.60 25.60 -28.45
N TYR A 21 -2.75 26.28 -28.49
CA TYR A 21 -3.66 26.39 -27.33
C TYR A 21 -4.18 25.03 -26.86
N GLU A 22 -4.67 24.20 -27.79
CA GLU A 22 -5.16 22.85 -27.46
C GLU A 22 -4.02 21.94 -26.96
N ALA A 23 -2.81 22.03 -27.53
CA ALA A 23 -1.65 21.28 -27.05
C ALA A 23 -1.25 21.67 -25.62
N THR A 24 -1.22 22.97 -25.28
CA THR A 24 -0.94 23.43 -23.91
C THR A 24 -2.02 22.98 -22.93
N ARG A 25 -3.30 23.04 -23.33
CA ARG A 25 -4.43 22.61 -22.50
C ARG A 25 -4.41 21.11 -22.22
N TRP A 26 -4.10 20.29 -23.23
CA TRP A 26 -3.94 18.83 -23.07
C TRP A 26 -2.76 18.49 -22.17
N ASN A 27 -1.59 19.11 -22.42
CA ASN A 27 -0.40 18.92 -21.60
C ASN A 27 -0.62 19.32 -20.13
N GLY A 28 -1.40 20.37 -19.87
CA GLY A 28 -1.75 20.77 -18.50
C GLY A 28 -2.53 19.70 -17.75
N ARG A 29 -3.61 19.17 -18.35
CA ARG A 29 -4.42 18.09 -17.76
C ARG A 29 -3.63 16.78 -17.60
N GLN A 30 -2.81 16.44 -18.59
CA GLN A 30 -1.98 15.25 -18.54
C GLN A 30 -0.89 15.35 -17.45
N SER A 31 -0.30 16.53 -17.26
CA SER A 31 0.66 16.76 -16.19
C SER A 31 0.03 16.63 -14.80
N GLU A 32 -1.20 17.11 -14.61
CA GLU A 32 -1.91 16.99 -13.33
C GLU A 32 -2.24 15.53 -12.99
N ALA A 33 -2.81 14.78 -13.95
CA ALA A 33 -3.09 13.35 -13.78
C ALA A 33 -1.82 12.55 -13.49
N THR A 34 -0.72 12.84 -14.20
CA THR A 34 0.58 12.21 -13.96
C THR A 34 1.11 12.52 -12.56
N ASN A 35 1.00 13.76 -12.09
CA ASN A 35 1.42 14.14 -10.74
C ASN A 35 0.61 13.40 -9.66
N GLN A 36 -0.71 13.26 -9.84
CA GLN A 36 -1.58 12.52 -8.92
C GLN A 36 -1.25 11.03 -8.91
N MET A 37 -1.06 10.42 -10.08
CA MET A 37 -0.60 9.04 -10.24
C MET A 37 0.71 8.79 -9.49
N LEU A 38 1.74 9.64 -9.70
CA LEU A 38 3.04 9.50 -9.05
C LEU A 38 2.93 9.67 -7.52
N ALA A 39 2.12 10.63 -7.05
CA ALA A 39 1.88 10.81 -5.63
C ALA A 39 1.24 9.56 -5.01
N ALA A 40 0.24 8.96 -5.68
CA ALA A 40 -0.40 7.72 -5.26
C ALA A 40 0.58 6.54 -5.26
N GLN A 41 1.43 6.38 -6.28
CA GLN A 41 2.47 5.33 -6.30
C GLN A 41 3.48 5.46 -5.14
N VAL A 42 3.89 6.69 -4.81
CA VAL A 42 4.80 6.94 -3.67
C VAL A 42 4.10 6.62 -2.34
N ALA A 43 2.83 6.97 -2.20
CA ALA A 43 2.04 6.67 -1.02
C ALA A 43 1.83 5.15 -0.86
N ALA A 44 1.51 4.45 -1.94
CA ALA A 44 1.40 2.99 -2.01
C ALA A 44 2.69 2.32 -1.52
N THR A 45 3.82 2.68 -2.12
CA THR A 45 5.13 2.10 -1.77
C THR A 45 5.47 2.33 -0.29
N ARG A 46 5.21 3.54 0.24
CA ARG A 46 5.47 3.85 1.65
C ARG A 46 4.60 3.00 2.59
N ALA A 47 3.31 2.90 2.28
CA ALA A 47 2.38 2.10 3.07
C ALA A 47 2.74 0.61 2.99
N GLY A 48 3.05 0.10 1.78
CA GLY A 48 3.50 -1.27 1.56
C GLY A 48 4.71 -1.63 2.40
N ASN A 49 5.78 -0.85 2.31
CA ASN A 49 7.00 -1.06 3.10
C ASN A 49 6.73 -1.05 4.62
N THR A 50 5.87 -0.15 5.08
CA THR A 50 5.50 -0.07 6.51
C THR A 50 4.74 -1.31 6.95
N GLY A 51 3.80 -1.78 6.13
CA GLY A 51 3.01 -2.98 6.37
C GLY A 51 3.88 -4.24 6.39
N GLU A 52 4.76 -4.41 5.41
CA GLU A 52 5.70 -5.54 5.34
C GLU A 52 6.66 -5.55 6.53
N GLN A 53 7.23 -4.39 6.89
CA GLN A 53 8.11 -4.28 8.07
C GLN A 53 7.38 -4.70 9.35
N ARG A 54 6.13 -4.26 9.50
CA ARG A 54 5.24 -4.62 10.61
C ARG A 54 4.95 -6.12 10.65
N GLN A 55 4.67 -6.72 9.50
CA GLN A 55 4.49 -8.16 9.38
C GLN A 55 5.73 -8.94 9.82
N LEU A 56 6.91 -8.51 9.38
CA LEU A 56 8.18 -9.13 9.73
C LEU A 56 8.47 -9.03 11.24
N ILE A 57 8.17 -7.88 11.85
CA ILE A 57 8.27 -7.70 13.30
C ILE A 57 7.37 -8.71 14.04
N ASP A 58 6.11 -8.85 13.60
CA ASP A 58 5.17 -9.79 14.23
C ASP A 58 5.64 -11.25 14.06
N ILE A 59 6.12 -11.63 12.87
CA ILE A 59 6.65 -12.98 12.59
C ILE A 59 7.88 -13.27 13.44
N PHE A 60 8.80 -12.32 13.57
CA PHE A 60 10.00 -12.48 14.39
C PHE A 60 9.64 -12.65 15.88
N ALA A 61 8.75 -11.79 16.39
CA ALA A 61 8.30 -11.84 17.77
C ALA A 61 7.59 -13.16 18.09
N PHE A 62 6.67 -13.60 17.22
CA PHE A 62 6.00 -14.89 17.33
C PHE A 62 6.98 -16.07 17.30
N SER A 63 7.94 -16.05 16.36
CA SER A 63 8.94 -17.11 16.25
C SER A 63 9.82 -17.19 17.50
N SER A 64 10.14 -16.05 18.10
CA SER A 64 10.95 -15.97 19.33
C SER A 64 10.17 -16.51 20.54
N TRP A 65 8.91 -16.10 20.67
CA TRP A 65 7.97 -16.65 21.65
C TRP A 65 7.81 -18.17 21.49
N LEU A 66 7.60 -18.65 20.26
CA LEU A 66 7.40 -20.08 19.98
C LEU A 66 8.63 -20.91 20.34
N ASN A 67 9.84 -20.42 20.04
CA ASN A 67 11.07 -21.09 20.42
C ASN A 67 11.21 -21.19 21.95
N ALA A 68 10.90 -20.12 22.69
CA ALA A 68 10.91 -20.13 24.16
C ALA A 68 9.92 -21.15 24.73
N MET A 69 8.69 -21.19 24.19
CA MET A 69 7.67 -22.17 24.56
C MET A 69 8.12 -23.62 24.31
N LEU A 70 8.78 -23.89 23.17
CA LEU A 70 9.25 -25.23 22.82
C LEU A 70 10.33 -25.77 23.76
N VAL A 71 11.15 -24.89 24.35
CA VAL A 71 12.17 -25.28 25.34
C VAL A 71 11.68 -25.16 26.79
N GLY A 72 10.42 -24.77 27.01
CA GLY A 72 9.81 -24.63 28.33
C GLY A 72 10.25 -23.38 29.11
N ASP A 73 10.79 -22.37 28.43
CA ASP A 73 11.21 -21.10 29.03
C ASP A 73 10.06 -20.08 29.03
N GLN A 74 9.20 -20.19 30.04
CA GLN A 74 8.01 -19.33 30.16
C GLN A 74 8.39 -17.86 30.40
N GLU A 75 9.47 -17.58 31.14
CA GLU A 75 9.88 -16.20 31.44
C GLU A 75 10.25 -15.45 30.15
N THR A 76 11.03 -16.10 29.28
CA THR A 76 11.39 -15.54 27.97
C THR A 76 10.17 -15.43 27.05
N ALA A 77 9.25 -16.39 27.08
CA ALA A 77 8.02 -16.34 26.30
C ALA A 77 7.15 -15.13 26.71
N ASP A 78 6.90 -14.95 28.01
CA ASP A 78 6.12 -13.84 28.55
C ASP A 78 6.77 -12.48 28.22
N PHE A 79 8.10 -12.42 28.26
CA PHE A 79 8.85 -11.24 27.82
C PHE A 79 8.55 -10.89 26.36
N TYR A 80 8.66 -11.84 25.43
CA TYR A 80 8.34 -11.57 24.02
C TYR A 80 6.88 -11.17 23.82
N GLN A 81 5.95 -11.85 24.48
CA GLN A 81 4.51 -11.54 24.38
C GLN A 81 4.21 -10.11 24.84
N SER A 82 4.82 -9.64 25.93
CA SER A 82 4.63 -8.27 26.42
C SER A 82 5.11 -7.17 25.47
N HIS A 83 5.97 -7.51 24.50
CA HIS A 83 6.50 -6.59 23.50
C HIS A 83 5.77 -6.69 22.15
N PHE A 84 4.73 -7.52 22.04
CA PHE A 84 3.93 -7.58 20.85
C PHE A 84 3.26 -6.23 20.58
N ARG A 85 3.17 -5.88 19.30
CA ARG A 85 2.35 -4.74 18.88
C ARG A 85 0.92 -4.97 19.33
N ALA A 86 0.25 -3.93 19.82
CA ALA A 86 -1.10 -4.04 20.38
C ALA A 86 -2.13 -4.71 19.43
N GLU A 87 -2.03 -4.44 18.12
CA GLU A 87 -2.87 -5.06 17.09
C GLU A 87 -2.60 -6.57 16.98
N PHE A 88 -1.32 -6.97 16.96
CA PHE A 88 -0.94 -8.38 16.89
C PHE A 88 -1.25 -9.13 18.19
N GLY A 89 -1.03 -8.49 19.35
CA GLY A 89 -1.35 -9.06 20.66
C GLY A 89 -2.81 -9.50 20.78
N GLN A 90 -3.76 -8.69 20.29
CA GLN A 90 -5.18 -9.07 20.26
C GLN A 90 -5.45 -10.32 19.43
N ILE A 91 -4.83 -10.41 18.25
CA ILE A 91 -4.97 -11.58 17.37
C ILE A 91 -4.29 -12.80 17.98
N PHE A 92 -3.13 -12.61 18.60
CA PHE A 92 -2.40 -13.66 19.30
C PHE A 92 -3.19 -14.21 20.48
N ASP A 93 -3.78 -13.36 21.32
CA ASP A 93 -4.59 -13.79 22.45
C ASP A 93 -5.85 -14.53 21.98
N ALA A 94 -6.50 -14.04 20.92
CA ALA A 94 -7.64 -14.72 20.30
C ALA A 94 -7.25 -16.08 19.71
N TRP A 95 -6.06 -16.18 19.11
CA TRP A 95 -5.51 -17.43 18.60
C TRP A 95 -5.20 -18.40 19.73
N LEU A 96 -4.56 -17.95 20.81
CA LEU A 96 -4.24 -18.78 21.97
C LEU A 96 -5.51 -19.32 22.64
N ALA A 97 -6.59 -18.54 22.67
CA ALA A 97 -7.90 -18.97 23.15
C ALA A 97 -8.58 -20.07 22.30
N THR A 98 -8.04 -20.40 21.13
CA THR A 98 -8.49 -21.57 20.33
C THR A 98 -7.84 -22.89 20.75
N ASP A 99 -7.01 -22.85 21.81
CA ASP A 99 -6.20 -23.96 22.31
C ASP A 99 -5.31 -24.62 21.24
N PRO A 100 -4.49 -23.85 20.48
CA PRO A 100 -3.81 -24.32 19.27
C PRO A 100 -2.76 -25.40 19.49
N LEU A 101 -2.36 -25.63 20.74
CA LEU A 101 -1.39 -26.67 21.11
C LEU A 101 -2.03 -28.06 21.28
N THR A 102 -3.35 -28.12 21.47
CA THR A 102 -4.08 -29.37 21.73
C THR A 102 -5.27 -29.57 20.78
N ASN A 103 -5.79 -28.49 20.20
CA ASN A 103 -6.90 -28.51 19.27
C ASN A 103 -6.39 -28.58 17.80
N PRO A 104 -6.61 -29.69 17.09
CA PRO A 104 -6.17 -29.84 15.70
C PRO A 104 -6.96 -28.96 14.70
N ASP A 105 -8.16 -28.50 15.08
CA ASP A 105 -8.99 -27.61 14.25
C ASP A 105 -8.65 -26.13 14.44
N ALA A 106 -7.76 -25.82 15.39
CA ALA A 106 -7.29 -24.46 15.60
C ALA A 106 -6.45 -23.98 14.41
N PRO A 107 -6.47 -22.67 14.09
CA PRO A 107 -5.56 -22.10 13.10
C PRO A 107 -4.11 -22.39 13.46
N ILE A 108 -3.30 -22.77 12.46
CA ILE A 108 -1.92 -23.23 12.67
C ILE A 108 -1.00 -22.18 13.33
N ASN A 109 -1.29 -20.89 13.14
CA ASN A 109 -0.57 -19.77 13.73
C ASN A 109 -1.50 -18.53 13.76
N PRO A 110 -1.18 -17.49 14.54
CA PRO A 110 -2.01 -16.28 14.62
C PRO A 110 -2.16 -15.53 13.29
N PHE A 111 -1.23 -15.70 12.35
CA PHE A 111 -1.31 -15.08 11.00
C PHE A 111 -2.36 -15.75 10.10
N ALA A 112 -2.80 -16.97 10.43
CA ALA A 112 -3.90 -17.65 9.77
C ALA A 112 -5.28 -17.25 10.33
N MET A 113 -5.32 -16.42 11.37
CA MET A 113 -6.57 -15.92 11.93
C MET A 113 -7.23 -14.93 10.96
N PRO A 114 -8.56 -15.00 10.75
CA PRO A 114 -9.28 -14.04 9.89
C PRO A 114 -9.13 -12.58 10.31
N GLY A 115 -8.84 -12.31 11.58
CA GLY A 115 -8.66 -10.95 12.10
C GLY A 115 -7.27 -10.35 11.87
N TYR A 116 -6.29 -11.13 11.38
CA TYR A 116 -4.96 -10.61 11.12
C TYR A 116 -4.97 -9.73 9.86
N VAL A 117 -5.06 -8.41 10.07
CA VAL A 117 -5.06 -7.42 8.99
C VAL A 117 -4.01 -6.36 9.28
N LEU A 118 -3.19 -6.06 8.27
CA LEU A 118 -2.22 -4.98 8.32
C LEU A 118 -2.77 -3.78 7.57
N GLU A 119 -3.20 -2.77 8.32
CA GLU A 119 -3.85 -1.58 7.79
C GLU A 119 -2.97 -0.79 6.80
N ASP A 120 -1.64 -0.86 6.94
CA ASP A 120 -0.73 -0.25 5.97
C ASP A 120 -0.71 -1.00 4.62
N LEU A 121 -0.84 -2.33 4.61
CA LEU A 121 -0.95 -3.10 3.37
C LEU A 121 -2.30 -2.84 2.69
N ARG A 122 -3.37 -2.69 3.48
CA ARG A 122 -4.69 -2.29 2.96
C ARG A 122 -4.62 -0.91 2.30
N ARG A 123 -4.01 0.08 2.97
CA ARG A 123 -3.79 1.42 2.41
C ARG A 123 -2.88 1.41 1.18
N ALA A 124 -1.88 0.53 1.14
CA ALA A 124 -1.03 0.38 -0.04
C ALA A 124 -1.87 0.00 -1.27
N ALA A 125 -2.73 -1.03 -1.13
CA ALA A 125 -3.62 -1.46 -2.19
C ALA A 125 -4.62 -0.36 -2.62
N GLU A 126 -5.15 0.43 -1.67
CA GLU A 126 -6.01 1.58 -1.98
C GLU A 126 -5.29 2.64 -2.83
N PHE A 127 -4.03 2.95 -2.50
CA PHE A 127 -3.23 3.89 -3.27
C PHE A 127 -2.85 3.35 -4.65
N GLU A 128 -2.57 2.04 -4.79
CA GLU A 128 -2.34 1.40 -6.08
C GLU A 128 -3.57 1.49 -6.98
N GLN A 129 -4.75 1.23 -6.42
CA GLN A 129 -6.01 1.40 -7.14
C GLN A 129 -6.20 2.85 -7.60
N SER A 130 -6.01 3.82 -6.70
CA SER A 130 -6.09 5.23 -7.06
C SER A 130 -5.07 5.63 -8.13
N ALA A 131 -3.86 5.07 -8.12
CA ALA A 131 -2.87 5.33 -9.16
C ALA A 131 -3.34 4.80 -10.53
N SER A 132 -4.02 3.65 -10.56
CA SER A 132 -4.56 3.06 -11.80
C SER A 132 -5.71 3.86 -12.40
N ASP A 133 -6.47 4.60 -11.59
CA ASP A 133 -7.56 5.46 -12.05
C ASP A 133 -7.06 6.70 -12.83
N PHE A 134 -5.79 7.07 -12.65
CA PHE A 134 -5.15 8.19 -13.33
C PHE A 134 -4.29 7.80 -14.55
N ALA A 135 -4.15 6.49 -14.81
CA ALA A 135 -3.36 5.93 -15.92
C ALA A 135 -4.16 5.88 -17.23
#